data_AF-A0A369BR98-F1
#
_entry.id   AF-A0A369BR98-F1
#
_cell.length_a   1.000
_cell.length_b   1.000
_cell.length_c   1.000
_cell.angle_alpha   90.00
_cell.angle_beta   90.00
_cell.angle_gamma   90.00
#
_symmetry.space_group_name_H-M   'P 1'
#
loop_
_entity.id
_entity.type
_entity.pdbx_description
1 polymer ?
#
loop_
_entity_poly.entity_id
_entity_poly.type
_entity_poly.pdbx_seq_one_letter_code
_entity_poly.pdbx_strand_id
1 'polypeptide(L)'
;MGIVVVEVCDSNLMSALELEQLEEEYPEIAVLRLDCLNLCGLCKIRPYAMVNGKKVSAKTTEECIALIKQTIEEELNAFHDI
;
A
#
# COMPACT_ATOMS: atom_id res chain seq x y z
N MET A 1 -5.06 -18.47 -5.31
CA MET A 1 -4.27 -17.58 -4.43
C MET A 1 -3.80 -16.42 -5.30
N GLY A 2 -4.65 -15.39 -5.44
CA GLY A 2 -4.20 -14.11 -5.97
C GLY A 2 -3.57 -13.36 -4.80
N ILE A 3 -2.27 -13.10 -4.85
CA ILE A 3 -1.60 -12.32 -3.81
C ILE A 3 -1.77 -10.85 -4.21
N VAL A 4 -2.36 -10.05 -3.32
CA VAL A 4 -2.37 -8.58 -3.46
C VAL A 4 -1.06 -8.04 -2.89
N VAL A 5 -0.30 -7.32 -3.69
CA VAL A 5 1.01 -6.81 -3.29
C VAL A 5 0.91 -5.33 -2.92
N VAL A 6 1.36 -4.98 -1.71
CA VAL A 6 1.43 -3.61 -1.23
C VAL A 6 2.90 -3.18 -1.18
N GLU A 7 3.31 -2.29 -2.07
CA GLU A 7 4.69 -1.81 -2.16
C GLU A 7 4.84 -0.44 -1.47
N VAL A 8 5.82 -0.33 -0.58
CA VAL A 8 6.10 0.85 0.23
C VAL A 8 7.51 1.34 -0.06
N CYS A 9 7.67 2.64 -0.27
CA CYS A 9 8.98 3.25 -0.50
C CYS A 9 9.63 3.64 0.84
N ASP A 10 10.86 3.18 1.08
CA ASP A 10 11.61 3.49 2.32
C ASP A 10 11.95 4.96 2.48
N SER A 11 12.01 5.70 1.37
CA SER A 11 12.26 7.15 1.38
C SER A 11 10.99 7.99 1.63
N ASN A 12 9.80 7.38 1.74
CA ASN A 12 8.53 8.09 1.91
C ASN A 12 8.10 8.20 3.38
N LEU A 13 7.18 9.11 3.69
CA LEU A 13 6.55 9.24 5.01
C LEU A 13 5.94 7.93 5.53
N MET A 14 5.48 7.06 4.63
CA MET A 14 4.91 5.75 5.00
C MET A 14 5.95 4.77 5.57
N SER A 15 7.26 5.00 5.37
CA SER A 15 8.29 4.05 5.83
C SER A 15 8.41 3.97 7.35
N ALA A 16 7.98 5.00 8.07
CA ALA A 16 7.98 5.04 9.53
C ALA A 16 6.85 4.20 10.17
N LEU A 17 5.92 3.67 9.38
CA LEU A 17 4.76 2.91 9.85
C LEU A 17 5.00 1.41 9.71
N GLU A 18 4.48 0.61 10.64
CA GLU A 18 4.51 -0.86 10.59
C GLU A 18 3.35 -1.39 9.72
N LEU A 19 3.46 -1.21 8.41
CA LEU A 19 2.42 -1.64 7.47
C LEU A 19 2.35 -3.17 7.31
N GLU A 20 3.37 -3.90 7.74
CA GLU A 20 3.40 -5.36 7.81
C GLU A 20 2.28 -5.94 8.68
N GLN A 21 1.78 -5.18 9.67
CA GLN A 21 0.62 -5.59 10.48
C GLN A 21 -0.64 -5.84 9.63
N LEU A 22 -0.71 -5.27 8.42
CA LEU A 22 -1.81 -5.52 7.49
C LEU A 22 -1.85 -6.98 7.02
N GLU A 23 -0.74 -7.71 7.04
CA GLU A 23 -0.69 -9.13 6.70
C GLU A 23 -1.42 -9.99 7.74
N GLU A 24 -1.51 -9.52 8.99
CA GLU A 24 -2.30 -10.16 10.05
C GLU A 24 -3.80 -9.95 9.83
N GLU A 25 -4.19 -8.78 9.32
CA GLU A 25 -5.58 -8.44 9.01
C GLU A 25 -6.05 -9.12 7.71
N TYR A 26 -5.16 -9.21 6.71
CA TYR A 26 -5.47 -9.73 5.37
C TYR A 26 -4.43 -10.81 4.97
N PRO A 27 -4.69 -12.11 5.24
CA PRO A 27 -3.72 -13.19 4.97
C PRO A 27 -3.38 -13.42 3.48
N GLU A 28 -4.09 -12.77 2.57
CA GLU A 28 -3.93 -12.89 1.11
C GLU A 28 -3.10 -11.76 0.50
N ILE A 29 -2.54 -10.87 1.33
CA ILE A 29 -1.67 -9.79 0.88
C ILE A 29 -0.20 -10.07 1.21
N ALA A 30 0.70 -9.35 0.54
CA ALA A 30 2.10 -9.26 0.91
C ALA A 30 2.55 -7.79 0.90
N VAL A 31 3.19 -7.34 1.97
CA VAL A 31 3.74 -5.99 2.09
C VAL A 31 5.23 -6.04 1.76
N LEU A 32 5.61 -5.32 0.71
CA LEU A 32 7.00 -5.24 0.24
C LEU A 32 7.55 -3.84 0.46
N ARG A 33 8.69 -3.75 1.14
CA ARG A 33 9.45 -2.51 1.21
C ARG A 33 10.50 -2.47 0.11
N LEU A 34 10.54 -1.34 -0.59
CA LEU A 34 11.46 -1.09 -1.66
C LEU A 34 12.25 0.18 -1.37
N ASP A 35 13.54 0.14 -1.67
CA ASP A 35 14.44 1.29 -1.50
C ASP A 35 13.90 2.54 -2.22
N CYS A 36 13.30 2.36 -3.40
CA CYS A 36 12.71 3.43 -4.19
C CYS A 36 11.61 2.93 -5.13
N LEU A 37 10.45 3.62 -5.13
CA LEU A 37 9.36 3.44 -6.10
C LEU A 37 9.46 4.39 -7.31
N ASN A 38 10.59 5.11 -7.48
CA ASN A 38 10.82 6.13 -8.51
C ASN A 38 9.77 7.27 -8.55
N LEU A 39 9.05 7.47 -7.45
CA LEU A 39 8.06 8.53 -7.27
C LEU A 39 8.60 9.66 -6.39
N CYS A 40 9.88 10.03 -6.56
CA CYS A 40 10.60 11.00 -5.72
C CYS A 40 9.90 12.36 -5.59
N GLY A 41 9.19 12.81 -6.65
CA GLY A 41 8.38 14.03 -6.62
C GLY A 41 7.19 13.97 -5.66
N LEU A 42 6.61 12.79 -5.42
CA LEU A 42 5.55 12.58 -4.42
C LEU A 42 6.13 12.22 -3.05
N CYS A 43 7.28 11.54 -3.04
CA CYS A 43 7.93 11.01 -1.85
C CYS A 43 8.19 12.04 -0.75
N LYS A 44 8.57 13.26 -1.14
CA LYS A 44 8.78 14.40 -0.22
C LYS A 44 7.53 15.18 0.15
N ILE A 45 6.42 14.97 -0.56
CA ILE A 45 5.25 15.87 -0.50
C ILE A 45 4.06 15.19 0.17
N ARG A 46 3.87 13.88 -0.05
CA ARG A 46 2.69 13.13 0.44
C ARG A 46 3.02 11.67 0.77
N PRO A 47 2.30 11.07 1.73
CA PRO A 47 2.32 9.63 1.93
C PRO A 47 1.73 8.92 0.71
N TYR A 48 2.36 7.80 0.31
CA TYR A 48 1.85 6.95 -0.75
C TYR A 48 2.33 5.50 -0.61
N ALA A 49 1.60 4.59 -1.24
CA ALA A 49 1.99 3.20 -1.48
C ALA A 49 1.51 2.77 -2.88
N MET A 50 1.96 1.60 -3.31
CA MET A 50 1.43 0.90 -4.48
C MET A 50 0.62 -0.30 -4.00
N VAL A 51 -0.57 -0.52 -4.55
CA VAL A 51 -1.36 -1.74 -4.30
C VAL A 51 -1.60 -2.39 -5.66
N ASN A 52 -0.98 -3.54 -5.94
CA ASN A 52 -1.00 -4.21 -7.25
C ASN A 52 -0.66 -3.25 -8.42
N GLY A 53 0.37 -2.42 -8.27
CA GLY A 53 0.73 -1.42 -9.29
C GLY A 53 -0.20 -0.20 -9.37
N LYS A 54 -1.25 -0.11 -8.54
CA LYS A 54 -2.11 1.08 -8.42
C LYS A 54 -1.59 2.00 -7.33
N LYS A 55 -1.36 3.26 -7.69
CA LYS A 55 -0.86 4.28 -6.76
C LYS A 55 -1.96 4.75 -5.83
N VAL A 56 -1.75 4.60 -4.53
CA VAL A 56 -2.61 5.13 -3.47
C VAL A 56 -1.86 6.24 -2.74
N SER A 57 -2.45 7.43 -2.62
CA SER A 57 -1.85 8.55 -1.88
C SER A 57 -2.89 9.46 -1.24
N ALA A 58 -2.51 10.10 -0.13
CA ALA A 58 -3.40 10.97 0.64
C ALA A 58 -2.68 12.22 1.15
N LYS A 59 -3.37 13.05 1.94
CA LYS A 59 -2.75 14.23 2.57
C LYS A 59 -2.05 13.86 3.88
N THR A 60 -2.61 12.92 4.63
CA THR A 60 -2.02 12.42 5.88
C THR A 60 -1.75 10.92 5.82
N THR A 61 -0.90 10.43 6.72
CA THR A 61 -0.54 9.02 6.84
C THR A 61 -1.77 8.16 7.17
N GLU A 62 -2.65 8.63 8.04
CA GLU A 62 -3.85 7.92 8.48
C GLU A 62 -4.85 7.78 7.33
N GLU A 63 -5.08 8.86 6.58
CA GLU A 63 -5.91 8.82 5.37
C GLU A 63 -5.33 7.86 4.33
N CYS A 64 -4.00 7.83 4.19
CA CYS A 64 -3.32 6.95 3.23
C CYS A 64 -3.51 5.47 3.61
N ILE A 65 -3.40 5.13 4.90
CA ILE A 65 -3.65 3.76 5.39
C ILE A 65 -5.09 3.36 5.12
N ALA A 66 -6.06 4.22 5.40
CA ALA A 66 -7.47 3.93 5.14
C ALA A 66 -7.74 3.63 3.66
N LEU A 67 -7.14 4.42 2.76
CA LEU A 67 -7.25 4.19 1.31
C LEU A 67 -6.52 2.92 0.86
N ILE A 68 -5.38 2.57 1.47
CA ILE A 68 -4.67 1.31 1.18
C ILE A 68 -5.57 0.13 1.55
N LYS A 69 -6.16 0.12 2.76
CA LYS A 69 -7.09 -0.93 3.19
C LYS A 69 -8.29 -1.05 2.25
N GLN A 70 -8.90 0.07 1.89
CA GLN A 70 -10.01 0.08 0.92
C GLN A 70 -9.59 -0.51 -0.43
N THR A 71 -8.41 -0.14 -0.93
CA THR A 71 -7.91 -0.65 -2.22
C THR A 71 -7.60 -2.15 -2.16
N ILE A 72 -7.05 -2.64 -1.04
CA ILE A 72 -6.85 -4.08 -0.79
C ILE A 72 -8.18 -4.82 -0.86
N GLU A 73 -9.21 -4.34 -0.16
CA GLU A 73 -10.54 -4.96 -0.16
C GLU A 73 -11.16 -4.97 -1.56
N GLU A 74 -11.02 -3.89 -2.32
CA GLU A 74 -11.47 -3.82 -3.72
C GLU A 74 -10.75 -4.86 -4.59
N GLU A 75 -9.44 -5.00 -4.45
CA GLU A 75 -8.65 -5.99 -5.20
C GLU A 75 -9.05 -7.42 -4.82
N LEU A 76 -9.15 -7.73 -3.53
CA LEU A 76 -9.54 -9.07 -3.04
C LEU A 76 -10.94 -9.45 -3.52
N ASN A 77 -11.92 -8.54 -3.39
CA ASN A 77 -13.28 -8.78 -3.88
C ASN A 77 -13.30 -9.05 -5.39
N ALA A 78 -12.52 -8.29 -6.16
CA ALA A 78 -12.40 -8.51 -7.60
C ALA A 78 -11.82 -9.87 -7.98
N PHE A 79 -11.03 -10.53 -7.10
CA PHE A 79 -10.58 -11.91 -7.31
C PHE A 79 -11.62 -12.97 -6.92
N HIS A 80 -12.50 -12.69 -5.96
CA HIS A 80 -13.53 -13.64 -5.50
C HIS A 80 -14.76 -13.70 -6.39
N ASP A 81 -15.05 -12.63 -7.15
CA ASP A 81 -16.20 -12.55 -8.06
C ASP A 81 -15.94 -13.15 -9.47
N ILE A 82 -14.82 -13.85 -9.68
CA ILE A 82 -14.43 -14.49 -10.96
C ILE A 82 -14.55 -16.02 -10.89
#